data_AF-A0A2M6WPV4-F1
#
_entry.id   AF-A0A2M6WPV4-F1
#
_cell.length_a   1.000
_cell.length_b   1.000
_cell.length_c   1.000
_cell.angle_alpha   90.00
_cell.angle_beta   90.00
_cell.angle_gamma   90.00
#
_symmetry.space_group_name_H-M   'P 1'
#
loop_
_entity.id
_entity.type
_entity.pdbx_description
1 polymer ?
#
loop_
_entity_poly.entity_id
_entity_poly.type
_entity_poly.pdbx_seq_one_letter_code
_entity_poly.pdbx_strand_id
1 'polypeptide(L)'
;IKRTGAHPFQLKISDFVLVVKADKDTVWVKGRYEPSSESRLHYFTYLARPDINCLFHAHDFLVLKSAARFKEVAYLKHFSYGTMESARAVARAAKKHDYIVQKNHGVIALGKNIKTALDIIIKYHEKFKSIA
;
A
#
# COMPACT_ATOMS: atom_id res chain seq x y z
N ILE A 1 -3.32 11.38 0.82
CA ILE A 1 -2.50 10.41 1.61
C ILE A 1 -2.25 11.00 2.99
N LYS A 2 -2.05 10.17 4.03
CA LYS A 2 -1.72 10.67 5.38
C LYS A 2 -0.32 11.29 5.44
N ARG A 3 -0.07 12.22 6.36
CA ARG A 3 1.27 12.73 6.67
C ARG A 3 2.18 11.65 7.26
N THR A 4 3.49 11.88 7.17
CA THR A 4 4.48 11.05 7.85
C THR A 4 4.29 11.10 9.38
N GLY A 5 4.63 10.00 10.06
CA GLY A 5 4.53 9.88 11.53
C GLY A 5 3.12 9.93 12.12
N ALA A 6 2.04 10.04 11.33
CA ALA A 6 0.69 10.04 11.87
C ALA A 6 0.21 8.64 12.28
N HIS A 7 -0.39 8.58 13.47
CA HIS A 7 -1.05 7.41 14.02
C HIS A 7 -2.52 7.34 13.56
N PRO A 8 -3.01 6.20 13.04
CA PRO A 8 -4.35 6.10 12.47
C PRO A 8 -5.49 6.56 13.38
N PHE A 9 -5.41 6.30 14.69
CA PHE A 9 -6.44 6.63 15.68
C PHE A 9 -6.52 8.12 16.05
N GLN A 10 -5.57 8.94 15.57
CA GLN A 10 -5.50 10.38 15.85
C GLN A 10 -5.62 11.23 14.58
N LEU A 11 -5.91 10.62 13.43
CA LEU A 11 -5.97 11.32 12.15
C LEU A 11 -7.12 12.33 12.12
N LYS A 12 -6.76 13.58 11.81
CA LYS A 12 -7.67 14.65 11.45
C LYS A 12 -7.64 14.86 9.94
N ILE A 13 -8.67 15.49 9.38
CA ILE A 13 -8.71 15.84 7.95
C ILE A 13 -7.47 16.66 7.56
N SER A 14 -7.00 17.55 8.45
CA SER A 14 -5.81 18.38 8.23
C SER A 14 -4.49 17.59 8.13
N ASP A 15 -4.45 16.33 8.58
CA ASP A 15 -3.27 15.47 8.48
C ASP A 15 -3.10 14.85 7.08
N PHE A 16 -4.07 15.04 6.19
CA PHE A 16 -4.00 14.54 4.83
C PHE A 16 -3.43 15.58 3.88
N VAL A 17 -2.63 15.10 2.93
CA VAL A 17 -2.10 15.91 1.84
C VAL A 17 -2.40 15.25 0.49
N LEU A 18 -2.56 16.08 -0.54
CA LEU A 18 -2.80 15.64 -1.90
C LEU A 18 -1.45 15.52 -2.62
N VAL A 19 -1.08 14.31 -3.03
CA VAL A 19 0.08 14.11 -3.91
C VAL A 19 -0.32 14.49 -5.33
N VAL A 20 0.34 15.50 -5.90
CA VAL A 20 0.04 15.99 -7.26
C VAL A 20 0.97 15.37 -8.31
N LYS A 21 2.19 15.03 -7.90
CA LYS A 21 3.21 14.40 -8.76
C LYS A 21 4.21 13.67 -7.87
N ALA A 22 4.80 12.60 -8.38
CA ALA A 22 6.02 12.04 -7.82
C ALA A 22 6.95 11.57 -8.93
N ASP A 23 8.25 11.65 -8.67
CA ASP A 23 9.29 10.98 -9.45
C ASP A 23 10.20 10.16 -8.52
N LYS A 24 11.37 9.75 -9.03
CA LYS A 24 12.32 8.93 -8.26
C LYS A 24 12.85 9.65 -7.01
N ASP A 25 12.98 10.97 -7.03
CA ASP A 25 13.68 11.75 -6.00
C ASP A 25 12.71 12.64 -5.21
N THR A 26 11.60 13.07 -5.82
CA THR A 26 10.72 14.11 -5.26
C THR A 26 9.26 13.70 -5.28
N VAL A 27 8.52 14.08 -4.22
CA VAL A 27 7.06 13.98 -4.13
C VAL A 27 6.51 15.39 -3.94
N TRP A 28 5.74 15.87 -4.90
CA TRP A 28 5.09 17.17 -4.83
C TRP A 28 3.69 17.03 -4.26
N VAL A 29 3.35 17.88 -3.29
CA VAL A 29 2.07 17.82 -2.57
C VAL A 29 1.39 19.18 -2.45
N LYS A 30 0.07 19.16 -2.31
CA LYS A 30 -0.74 20.25 -1.77
C LYS A 30 -1.21 19.88 -0.37
N GLY A 31 -0.84 20.67 0.63
CA GLY A 31 -1.14 20.44 2.03
C GLY A 31 -0.07 21.02 2.95
N ARG A 32 -0.27 20.93 4.26
CA ARG A 32 0.62 21.56 5.26
C ARG A 32 1.76 20.67 5.73
N TYR A 33 1.68 19.37 5.49
CA TYR A 33 2.59 18.38 6.08
C TYR A 33 3.36 17.61 5.03
N GLU A 34 4.52 17.08 5.44
CA GLU A 34 5.24 16.09 4.66
C GLU A 34 4.38 14.83 4.50
N PRO A 35 4.22 14.30 3.27
CA PRO A 35 3.40 13.12 3.04
C PRO A 35 4.08 11.86 3.61
N SER A 36 3.34 10.75 3.68
CA SER A 36 3.94 9.45 4.02
C SER A 36 5.15 9.12 3.15
N SER A 37 6.18 8.51 3.73
CA SER A 37 7.35 7.99 2.99
C SER A 37 6.96 7.03 1.85
N GLU A 38 5.84 6.31 1.98
CA GLU A 38 5.30 5.41 0.96
C GLU A 38 4.48 6.12 -0.15
N SER A 39 4.54 7.45 -0.24
CA SER A 39 3.79 8.21 -1.26
C SER A 39 4.12 7.80 -2.69
N ARG A 40 5.39 7.47 -2.97
CA ARG A 40 5.78 6.96 -4.31
C ARG A 40 5.08 5.64 -4.61
N LEU A 41 5.03 4.72 -3.65
CA LEU A 41 4.32 3.44 -3.79
C LEU A 41 2.85 3.69 -4.16
N HIS A 42 2.15 4.56 -3.44
CA HIS A 42 0.77 4.92 -3.76
C HIS A 42 0.63 5.54 -5.16
N TYR A 43 1.41 6.60 -5.45
CA TYR A 43 1.30 7.36 -6.70
C TYR A 43 1.52 6.49 -7.93
N PHE A 44 2.62 5.72 -7.97
CA PHE A 44 2.92 4.86 -9.12
C PHE A 44 1.97 3.66 -9.24
N THR A 45 1.38 3.22 -8.14
CA THR A 45 0.34 2.17 -8.19
C THR A 45 -0.95 2.69 -8.82
N TYR A 46 -1.39 3.90 -8.46
CA TYR A 46 -2.55 4.53 -9.10
C TYR A 46 -2.33 4.79 -10.60
N LEU A 47 -1.12 5.20 -11.00
CA LEU A 47 -0.78 5.34 -12.43
C LEU A 47 -0.83 4.00 -13.18
N ALA A 48 -0.41 2.90 -12.55
CA ALA A 48 -0.41 1.58 -13.17
C ALA A 48 -1.80 0.92 -13.22
N ARG A 49 -2.72 1.35 -12.35
CA ARG A 49 -4.09 0.83 -12.23
C ARG A 49 -5.10 2.00 -12.12
N PRO A 50 -5.46 2.65 -13.23
CA PRO A 50 -6.43 3.74 -13.22
C PRO A 50 -7.85 3.35 -12.73
N ASP A 51 -8.15 2.05 -12.65
CA ASP A 51 -9.42 1.51 -12.18
C ASP A 51 -9.56 1.47 -10.65
N ILE A 52 -8.46 1.65 -9.90
CA ILE A 52 -8.49 1.69 -8.43
C ILE A 52 -8.53 3.13 -7.92
N ASN A 53 -9.29 3.36 -6.85
CA ASN A 53 -9.36 4.68 -6.18
C ASN A 53 -8.96 4.60 -4.69
N CYS A 54 -8.62 3.42 -4.19
CA CYS A 54 -8.16 3.24 -2.82
C CYS A 54 -7.05 2.20 -2.73
N LEU A 55 -6.02 2.53 -1.97
CA LEU A 55 -4.92 1.66 -1.61
C LEU A 55 -4.75 1.70 -0.10
N PHE A 56 -4.80 0.53 0.54
CA PHE A 56 -4.36 0.38 1.92
C PHE A 56 -2.99 -0.27 1.96
N HIS A 57 -2.12 0.28 2.79
CA HIS A 57 -0.86 -0.32 3.17
C HIS A 57 -0.88 -0.54 4.69
N ALA A 58 -0.56 -1.76 5.12
CA ALA A 58 -0.53 -2.14 6.53
C ALA A 58 0.64 -3.08 6.83
N HIS A 59 1.07 -3.08 8.08
CA HIS A 59 2.06 -4.05 8.59
C HIS A 59 1.31 -5.21 9.26
N ASP A 60 0.85 -6.15 8.44
CA ASP A 60 0.20 -7.36 8.91
C ASP A 60 1.23 -8.45 9.23
N PHE A 61 1.67 -8.51 10.49
CA PHE A 61 2.71 -9.45 10.91
C PHE A 61 2.28 -10.92 10.83
N LEU A 62 0.97 -11.20 10.89
CA LEU A 62 0.46 -12.56 10.72
C LEU A 62 0.73 -13.02 9.29
N VAL A 63 0.35 -12.20 8.31
CA VAL A 63 0.58 -12.49 6.89
C VAL A 63 2.08 -12.54 6.58
N LEU A 64 2.88 -11.61 7.12
CA LEU A 64 4.32 -11.55 6.86
C LEU A 64 5.11 -12.75 7.41
N LYS A 65 4.62 -13.38 8.49
CA LYS A 65 5.26 -14.57 9.10
C LYS A 65 4.77 -15.89 8.51
N SER A 66 3.68 -15.89 7.76
CA SER A 66 3.13 -17.10 7.18
C SER A 66 4.02 -17.67 6.07
N ALA A 67 4.21 -19.00 6.07
CA ALA A 67 4.84 -19.72 4.96
C ALA A 67 3.88 -20.00 3.80
N ALA A 68 2.57 -19.81 4.00
CA ALA A 68 1.55 -20.13 3.02
C ALA A 68 1.58 -19.20 1.81
N ARG A 69 1.27 -19.77 0.64
CA ARG A 69 1.24 -19.03 -0.62
C ARG A 69 -0.06 -19.27 -1.37
N PHE A 70 -0.68 -18.18 -1.82
CA PHE A 70 -1.91 -18.20 -2.60
C PHE A 70 -1.68 -17.66 -4.00
N LYS A 71 -2.25 -18.29 -5.02
CA LYS A 71 -2.01 -17.97 -6.43
C LYS A 71 -2.45 -16.55 -6.79
N GLU A 72 -3.51 -16.07 -6.14
CA GLU A 72 -4.09 -14.76 -6.35
C GLU A 72 -3.32 -13.62 -5.64
N VAL A 73 -2.38 -13.96 -4.76
CA VAL A 73 -1.56 -12.98 -4.03
C VAL A 73 -0.22 -12.80 -4.75
N ALA A 74 0.15 -11.54 -4.99
CA ALA A 74 1.52 -11.24 -5.42
C ALA A 74 2.45 -11.22 -4.21
N TYR A 75 3.61 -11.83 -4.34
CA TYR A 75 4.64 -11.81 -3.30
C TYR A 75 5.91 -11.19 -3.85
N LEU A 76 6.33 -10.10 -3.22
CA LEU A 76 7.53 -9.37 -3.57
C LEU A 76 8.65 -9.71 -2.60
N LYS A 77 9.88 -9.72 -3.11
CA LYS A 77 11.08 -9.72 -2.28
C LYS A 77 11.15 -8.44 -1.43
N HIS A 78 12.08 -8.41 -0.49
CA HIS A 78 12.32 -7.22 0.32
C HIS A 78 12.83 -6.06 -0.55
N PHE A 79 12.27 -4.88 -0.30
CA PHE A 79 12.76 -3.59 -0.78
C PHE A 79 12.64 -2.60 0.38
N SER A 80 13.61 -1.69 0.50
CA SER A 80 13.56 -0.61 1.48
C SER A 80 12.33 0.26 1.25
N TYR A 81 11.70 0.67 2.35
CA TYR A 81 10.50 1.52 2.35
C TYR A 81 10.80 2.89 1.71
N GLY A 82 9.79 3.52 1.10
CA GLY A 82 9.88 4.83 0.45
C GLY A 82 10.74 4.93 -0.82
N THR A 83 11.35 3.82 -1.26
CA THR A 83 12.20 3.78 -2.45
C THR A 83 11.42 3.66 -3.75
N MET A 84 12.03 4.11 -4.86
CA MET A 84 11.46 3.95 -6.19
C MET A 84 11.46 2.48 -6.65
N GLU A 85 12.41 1.67 -6.18
CA GLU A 85 12.48 0.23 -6.42
C GLU A 85 11.24 -0.47 -5.86
N SER A 86 10.88 -0.17 -4.61
CA SER A 86 9.66 -0.65 -3.96
C SER A 86 8.42 -0.22 -4.75
N ALA A 87 8.31 1.07 -5.06
CA ALA A 87 7.16 1.61 -5.80
C ALA A 87 6.98 0.95 -7.18
N ARG A 88 8.05 0.76 -7.94
CA ARG A 88 8.01 0.07 -9.25
C ARG A 88 7.63 -1.41 -9.12
N ALA A 89 8.14 -2.10 -8.09
CA ALA A 89 7.83 -3.51 -7.88
C ALA A 89 6.34 -3.70 -7.55
N VAL A 90 5.79 -2.87 -6.65
CA VAL A 90 4.37 -2.87 -6.30
C VAL A 90 3.50 -2.49 -7.49
N ALA A 91 3.83 -1.40 -8.20
CA ALA A 91 3.07 -0.98 -9.39
C ALA A 91 3.04 -2.05 -10.49
N ARG A 92 4.13 -2.82 -10.69
CA ARG A 92 4.14 -3.95 -11.63
C ARG A 92 3.25 -5.10 -11.17
N ALA A 93 3.32 -5.48 -9.89
CA ALA A 93 2.47 -6.54 -9.33
C ALA A 93 0.98 -6.14 -9.36
N ALA A 94 0.68 -4.88 -9.08
CA ALA A 94 -0.65 -4.30 -9.07
C ALA A 94 -1.38 -4.47 -10.41
N LYS A 95 -0.67 -4.59 -11.55
CA LYS A 95 -1.30 -4.82 -12.86
C LYS A 95 -2.11 -6.11 -12.93
N LYS A 96 -1.82 -7.10 -12.08
CA LYS A 96 -2.45 -8.43 -12.12
C LYS A 96 -3.04 -8.90 -10.79
N HIS A 97 -2.75 -8.19 -9.70
CA HIS A 97 -3.12 -8.60 -8.35
C HIS A 97 -3.67 -7.42 -7.56
N ASP A 98 -4.73 -7.68 -6.79
CA ASP A 98 -5.34 -6.68 -5.90
C ASP A 98 -4.83 -6.79 -4.45
N TYR A 99 -4.07 -7.84 -4.13
CA TYR A 99 -3.40 -8.01 -2.85
C TYR A 99 -1.94 -8.42 -3.04
N ILE A 100 -1.04 -7.68 -2.40
CA ILE A 100 0.41 -7.80 -2.58
C ILE A 100 1.04 -7.90 -1.19
N VAL A 101 1.93 -8.88 -1.00
CA VAL A 101 2.74 -9.05 0.20
C VAL A 101 4.18 -8.70 -0.15
N GLN A 102 4.77 -7.73 0.54
CA GLN A 102 6.18 -7.39 0.41
C GLN A 102 6.96 -7.91 1.62
N LYS A 103 7.88 -8.84 1.38
CA LYS A 103 8.64 -9.52 2.43
C LYS A 103 9.34 -8.51 3.35
N ASN A 104 9.19 -8.71 4.67
CA ASN A 104 9.75 -7.87 5.73
C ASN A 104 9.36 -6.38 5.64
N HIS A 105 8.19 -6.08 5.08
CA HIS A 105 7.69 -4.71 4.98
C HIS A 105 6.20 -4.68 5.36
N GLY A 106 5.32 -5.23 4.52
CA GLY A 106 3.89 -5.14 4.76
C GLY A 106 3.04 -5.72 3.64
N VAL A 107 1.76 -5.43 3.73
CA VAL A 107 0.75 -5.84 2.77
C VAL A 107 0.12 -4.61 2.12
N ILE A 108 -0.32 -4.78 0.88
CA ILE A 108 -0.94 -3.75 0.06
C ILE A 108 -2.23 -4.32 -0.52
N ALA A 109 -3.35 -3.64 -0.28
CA ALA A 109 -4.66 -3.98 -0.82
C ALA A 109 -5.17 -2.86 -1.72
N LEU A 110 -5.66 -3.22 -2.91
CA LEU A 110 -6.09 -2.30 -3.96
C LEU A 110 -7.59 -2.45 -4.22
N GLY A 111 -8.34 -1.35 -4.26
CA GLY A 111 -9.78 -1.40 -4.49
C GLY A 111 -10.30 -0.21 -5.30
N LYS A 112 -11.43 -0.42 -5.98
CA LYS A 112 -12.15 0.61 -6.76
C LYS A 112 -12.69 1.74 -5.88
N ASN A 113 -12.87 1.46 -4.59
CA ASN A 113 -13.29 2.39 -3.55
C ASN A 113 -12.82 1.89 -2.18
N ILE A 114 -13.03 2.70 -1.14
CA ILE A 114 -12.62 2.41 0.24
C ILE A 114 -13.18 1.07 0.72
N LYS A 115 -14.47 0.81 0.50
CA LYS A 115 -15.13 -0.43 0.93
C LYS A 115 -14.45 -1.65 0.32
N THR A 116 -14.25 -1.67 -1.00
CA THR A 116 -13.61 -2.81 -1.68
C THR A 116 -12.17 -3.04 -1.23
N ALA A 117 -11.39 -1.97 -1.01
CA ALA A 117 -10.02 -2.11 -0.52
C ALA A 117 -9.99 -2.67 0.92
N LEU A 118 -10.95 -2.26 1.75
CA LEU A 118 -11.11 -2.77 3.11
C LEU A 118 -11.55 -4.23 3.13
N ASP A 119 -12.53 -4.59 2.28
CA ASP A 119 -12.99 -5.98 2.14
C ASP A 119 -11.83 -6.89 1.72
N ILE A 120 -10.97 -6.44 0.80
CA ILE A 120 -9.80 -7.20 0.33
C ILE A 120 -8.77 -7.39 1.45
N ILE A 121 -8.38 -6.32 2.16
CA ILE A 121 -7.34 -6.44 3.20
C ILE A 121 -7.80 -7.33 4.35
N ILE A 122 -9.06 -7.23 4.77
CA ILE A 122 -9.66 -8.07 5.82
C ILE A 122 -9.76 -9.52 5.33
N LYS A 123 -10.25 -9.75 4.11
CA LYS A 123 -10.38 -11.10 3.53
C LYS A 123 -9.07 -11.85 3.58
N TYR A 124 -7.96 -11.22 3.17
CA TYR A 124 -6.67 -11.91 3.19
C TYR A 124 -6.11 -12.06 4.60
N HIS A 125 -6.27 -11.06 5.48
CA HIS A 125 -5.90 -11.22 6.89
C HIS A 125 -6.57 -12.46 7.50
N GLU A 126 -7.89 -12.59 7.38
CA GLU A 126 -8.64 -13.73 7.92
C GLU A 126 -8.28 -15.04 7.21
N LYS A 127 -8.03 -15.00 5.89
CA LYS A 127 -7.58 -16.18 5.14
C LYS A 127 -6.25 -16.73 5.67
N PHE A 128 -5.26 -15.87 5.89
CA PHE A 128 -3.98 -16.30 6.48
C PHE A 128 -4.13 -16.72 7.94
N LYS A 129 -4.99 -16.05 8.71
CA LYS A 129 -5.27 -16.37 10.11
C LYS A 129 -5.93 -17.73 10.28
N SER A 130 -6.77 -18.15 9.35
CA SER A 130 -7.45 -19.46 9.39
C SER A 130 -6.51 -20.67 9.22
N ILE A 131 -5.25 -20.43 8.82
CA ILE A 131 -4.23 -21.45 8.58
C ILE A 131 -2.95 -21.23 9.40
N ALA A 132 -2.99 -20.26 10.32
CA ALA A 132 -1.92 -19.97 11.27
C ALA A 132 -2.11 -20.81 12.54
#